data_AF-A0A9J6DXR0-F1
#
_entry.id   AF-A0A9J6DXR0-F1
#
_cell.length_a   1.000
_cell.length_b   1.000
_cell.length_c   1.000
_cell.angle_alpha   90.00
_cell.angle_beta   90.00
_cell.angle_gamma   90.00
#
_symmetry.space_group_name_H-M   'P 1'
#
loop_
_entity.id
_entity.type
_entity.pdbx_description
1 polymer ?
#
loop_
_entity_poly.entity_id
_entity_poly.type
_entity_poly.pdbx_seq_one_letter_code
_entity_poly.pdbx_strand_id
1 'polypeptide(L)'
;MREAITPEKRVGIALYKLCSSAEDRTVANLFGVGRSTVNTLYRQFCEAVVAVLEHEWMKMVTAEETARHIQEFEAVTGFGQGVGALDRCHFPISPPKEHATD
;
A
#
# COMPACT_ATOMS: atom_id res chain seq x y z
N MET A 1 -18.63 -5.62 -28.46
CA MET A 1 -18.01 -4.80 -27.40
C MET A 1 -17.89 -5.68 -26.15
N ARG A 2 -16.78 -5.66 -25.41
CA ARG A 2 -16.65 -6.43 -24.16
C ARG A 2 -17.47 -5.76 -23.06
N GLU A 3 -18.17 -6.54 -22.24
CA GLU A 3 -18.86 -6.00 -21.07
C GLU A 3 -17.88 -5.40 -20.07
N ALA A 4 -18.29 -4.30 -19.45
CA ALA A 4 -17.52 -3.67 -18.39
C ALA A 4 -17.50 -4.57 -17.14
N ILE A 5 -16.35 -4.60 -16.45
CA ILE A 5 -16.23 -5.30 -15.16
C ILE A 5 -17.02 -4.50 -14.13
N THR A 6 -17.94 -5.16 -13.41
CA THR A 6 -18.78 -4.48 -12.41
C THR A 6 -17.94 -3.89 -11.26
N PRO A 7 -18.40 -2.81 -10.61
CA PRO A 7 -17.68 -2.21 -9.48
C PRO A 7 -17.34 -3.21 -8.37
N GLU A 8 -18.26 -4.11 -8.04
CA GLU A 8 -18.09 -5.11 -6.97
C GLU A 8 -16.95 -6.07 -7.31
N LYS A 9 -16.87 -6.51 -8.58
CA LYS A 9 -15.79 -7.37 -9.04
C LYS A 9 -14.45 -6.64 -9.06
N ARG A 10 -14.41 -5.34 -9.41
CA ARG A 10 -13.20 -4.52 -9.37
C ARG A 10 -12.66 -4.39 -7.94
N VAL A 11 -13.55 -4.09 -6.99
CA VAL A 11 -13.22 -4.02 -5.56
C VAL A 11 -12.75 -5.37 -5.04
N GLY A 12 -13.45 -6.46 -5.38
CA GLY A 12 -13.07 -7.81 -4.97
C GLY A 12 -11.67 -8.22 -5.45
N ILE A 13 -11.31 -7.90 -6.69
CA ILE A 13 -9.96 -8.12 -7.23
C ILE A 13 -8.90 -7.37 -6.41
N ALA A 14 -9.15 -6.08 -6.14
CA ALA A 14 -8.18 -5.24 -5.43
C ALA A 14 -8.00 -5.66 -3.97
N LEU A 15 -9.10 -5.96 -3.27
CA LEU A 15 -9.05 -6.46 -1.89
C LEU A 15 -8.35 -7.82 -1.80
N TYR A 16 -8.65 -8.75 -2.72
CA TYR A 16 -7.95 -10.03 -2.75
C TYR A 16 -6.44 -9.84 -2.94
N LYS A 17 -6.06 -8.91 -3.82
CA LYS A 17 -4.65 -8.58 -4.04
C LYS A 17 -3.98 -7.93 -2.83
N LEU A 18 -4.67 -7.06 -2.09
CA LEU A 18 -4.17 -6.43 -0.86
C LEU A 18 -4.03 -7.42 0.31
N CYS A 19 -4.97 -8.36 0.43
CA CYS A 19 -5.04 -9.29 1.54
C CYS A 19 -4.25 -10.60 1.32
N SER A 20 -3.57 -10.75 0.18
CA SER A 20 -2.80 -11.96 -0.14
C SER A 20 -1.41 -11.64 -0.71
N SER A 21 -0.50 -12.60 -0.63
CA SER A 21 0.79 -12.57 -1.33
C SER A 21 0.71 -13.17 -2.75
N ALA A 22 -0.50 -13.36 -3.28
CA ALA A 22 -0.70 -14.04 -4.55
C ALA A 22 -0.15 -13.22 -5.74
N GLU A 23 0.48 -13.92 -6.68
CA GLU A 23 0.89 -13.33 -7.95
C GLU A 23 -0.32 -12.84 -8.77
N ASP A 24 -0.11 -11.81 -9.59
CA ASP A 24 -1.17 -11.25 -10.45
C ASP A 24 -1.77 -12.31 -11.39
N ARG A 25 -1.00 -13.34 -11.78
CA ARG A 25 -1.50 -14.47 -12.57
C ARG A 25 -2.56 -15.28 -11.82
N THR A 26 -2.33 -15.55 -10.53
CA THR A 26 -3.26 -16.31 -9.69
C THR A 26 -4.56 -15.54 -9.52
N VAL A 27 -4.47 -14.23 -9.24
CA VAL A 27 -5.64 -13.36 -9.10
C VAL A 27 -6.41 -13.26 -10.43
N ALA A 28 -5.69 -13.09 -11.54
CA ALA A 28 -6.28 -13.01 -12.88
C ALA A 28 -7.09 -14.26 -13.22
N ASN A 29 -6.53 -15.44 -12.94
CA ASN A 29 -7.20 -16.72 -13.15
C ASN A 29 -8.44 -16.85 -12.26
N LEU A 30 -8.34 -16.51 -10.97
CA LEU A 30 -9.44 -16.62 -10.01
C LEU A 30 -10.65 -15.76 -10.40
N PHE A 31 -10.40 -14.54 -10.90
CA PHE A 31 -11.46 -13.61 -11.28
C PHE A 31 -11.79 -13.63 -12.78
N GLY A 32 -11.13 -14.46 -13.58
CA GLY A 32 -11.35 -14.55 -15.04
C GLY A 32 -11.09 -13.23 -15.77
N VAL A 33 -9.98 -12.56 -15.46
CA VAL A 33 -9.57 -11.29 -16.08
C VAL A 33 -8.14 -11.37 -16.62
N GLY A 34 -7.72 -10.36 -17.39
CA GLY A 34 -6.31 -10.27 -17.82
C GLY A 34 -5.38 -9.90 -16.66
N ARG A 35 -4.13 -10.36 -16.70
CA ARG A 35 -3.11 -10.01 -15.68
C ARG A 35 -2.91 -8.50 -15.56
N SER A 36 -2.85 -7.78 -16.68
CA SER A 36 -2.77 -6.32 -16.69
C SER A 36 -3.97 -5.66 -16.02
N THR A 37 -5.17 -6.22 -16.23
CA THR A 37 -6.41 -5.74 -15.61
C THR A 37 -6.36 -5.83 -14.09
N VAL A 38 -5.79 -6.90 -13.52
CA VAL A 38 -5.60 -7.00 -12.06
C VAL A 38 -4.78 -5.82 -11.54
N ASN A 39 -3.63 -5.55 -12.16
CA ASN A 39 -2.73 -4.48 -11.73
C ASN A 39 -3.39 -3.10 -11.85
N THR A 40 -4.07 -2.83 -12.98
CA THR A 40 -4.79 -1.58 -13.19
C THR A 40 -5.89 -1.38 -12.15
N LEU A 41 -6.70 -2.41 -11.89
CA LEU A 41 -7.80 -2.33 -10.94
C LEU A 41 -7.31 -2.16 -9.49
N TYR A 42 -6.23 -2.85 -9.14
CA TYR A 42 -5.56 -2.69 -7.85
C TYR A 42 -5.11 -1.24 -7.63
N ARG A 43 -4.40 -0.65 -8.59
CA ARG A 43 -3.92 0.75 -8.47
C ARG A 43 -5.06 1.75 -8.38
N GLN A 44 -6.05 1.63 -9.25
CA GLN A 44 -7.23 2.51 -9.23
C GLN A 44 -7.99 2.43 -7.90
N PHE A 45 -8.09 1.23 -7.33
CA PHE A 45 -8.70 1.05 -6.02
C PHE A 45 -7.88 1.72 -4.92
N CYS A 46 -6.56 1.50 -4.88
CA CYS A 46 -5.70 2.14 -3.89
C CYS A 46 -5.73 3.67 -3.99
N GLU A 47 -5.69 4.22 -5.20
CA GLU A 47 -5.80 5.66 -5.44
C GLU A 47 -7.14 6.22 -4.92
N ALA A 48 -8.25 5.52 -5.20
CA ALA A 48 -9.57 5.93 -4.71
C ALA A 48 -9.67 5.84 -3.18
N VAL A 49 -9.12 4.78 -2.57
CA VAL A 49 -9.09 4.61 -1.12
C VAL A 49 -8.29 5.73 -0.45
N VAL A 50 -7.10 6.04 -0.96
CA VAL A 50 -6.27 7.15 -0.44
C VAL A 50 -7.02 8.46 -0.57
N ALA A 51 -7.55 8.78 -1.77
CA ALA A 51 -8.26 10.03 -2.01
C ALA A 51 -9.47 10.26 -1.08
N VAL A 52 -10.13 9.19 -0.62
CA VAL A 52 -11.30 9.28 0.26
C VAL A 52 -10.92 9.22 1.74
N LEU A 53 -9.99 8.34 2.13
CA LEU A 53 -9.73 8.03 3.54
C LEU A 53 -8.51 8.73 4.12
N GLU A 54 -7.59 9.27 3.30
CA GLU A 54 -6.35 9.87 3.77
C GLU A 54 -6.60 10.97 4.81
N HIS A 55 -7.50 11.91 4.52
CA HIS A 55 -7.77 13.04 5.42
C HIS A 55 -8.35 12.61 6.78
N GLU A 56 -9.11 11.51 6.82
CA GLU A 56 -9.75 11.03 8.05
C GLU A 56 -8.79 10.14 8.87
N TRP A 57 -8.02 9.28 8.20
CA TRP A 57 -7.26 8.21 8.83
C TRP A 57 -5.76 8.48 8.94
N MET A 58 -5.18 9.34 8.08
CA MET A 58 -3.77 9.72 8.17
C MET A 58 -3.63 11.10 8.79
N LYS A 59 -3.29 11.12 10.09
CA LYS A 59 -2.90 12.34 10.80
C LYS A 59 -1.39 12.37 10.93
N MET A 60 -0.78 13.38 10.31
CA MET A 60 0.63 13.65 10.51
C MET A 60 0.83 14.27 11.90
N VAL A 61 1.86 13.80 12.60
CA VAL A 61 2.27 14.35 13.90
C VAL A 61 2.64 15.82 13.73
N THR A 62 2.16 16.71 14.60
CA THR A 62 2.53 18.12 14.53
C THR A 62 3.93 18.36 15.10
N ALA A 63 4.52 19.52 14.80
CA ALA A 63 5.84 19.88 15.33
C ALA A 63 5.85 19.91 16.88
N GLU A 64 4.75 20.36 17.48
CA GLU A 64 4.57 20.44 18.93
C GLU A 64 4.47 19.04 19.57
N GLU A 65 3.80 18.11 18.89
CA GLU A 65 3.63 16.72 19.36
C GLU A 65 4.87 15.86 19.16
N THR A 66 5.73 16.23 18.20
CA THR A 66 6.90 15.43 17.78
C THR A 66 7.84 15.17 18.95
N ALA A 67 8.16 16.18 19.75
CA ALA A 67 9.08 16.01 20.90
C ALA A 67 8.54 15.00 21.92
N ARG A 68 7.23 15.03 22.17
CA ARG A 68 6.56 14.08 23.07
C ARG A 68 6.63 12.65 22.52
N HIS A 69 6.29 12.46 21.26
CA HIS A 69 6.36 11.14 20.62
C HIS A 69 7.78 10.57 20.58
N ILE A 70 8.81 11.40 20.38
CA ILE A 70 10.21 10.96 20.44
C ILE A 70 10.55 10.40 21.83
N GLN A 71 10.17 11.12 22.89
CA GLN A 71 10.40 10.66 24.26
C GLN A 71 9.65 9.37 24.58
N GLU A 72 8.37 9.29 24.18
CA GLU A 72 7.54 8.10 24.39
C GLU A 72 8.10 6.88 23.63
N PHE A 73 8.52 7.07 22.37
CA PHE A 73 9.10 6.01 21.56
C PHE A 73 10.45 5.54 22.13
N GLU A 74 11.33 6.45 22.51
CA GLU A 74 12.62 6.12 23.13
C GLU A 74 12.43 5.40 24.47
N ALA A 75 11.47 5.83 25.30
CA ALA A 75 11.18 5.18 26.58
C ALA A 75 10.75 3.71 26.43
N VAL A 76 10.05 3.38 25.35
CA VAL A 76 9.57 2.00 25.08
C VAL A 76 10.61 1.16 24.33
N THR A 77 11.35 1.77 23.40
CA THR A 77 12.19 1.02 22.45
C THR A 77 13.69 1.11 22.75
N GLY A 78 14.12 2.10 23.54
CA GLY A 78 15.52 2.49 23.71
C GLY A 78 16.13 3.17 22.48
N PHE A 79 15.34 3.44 21.44
CA PHE A 79 15.80 4.06 20.20
C PHE A 79 15.52 5.57 20.23
N GLY A 80 16.59 6.35 20.39
CA GLY A 80 16.50 7.81 20.39
C GLY A 80 16.12 8.39 19.03
N GLN A 81 15.48 9.57 19.05
CA GLN A 81 15.05 10.31 17.85
C GLN A 81 14.06 9.58 16.92
N GLY A 82 13.51 8.44 17.32
CA GLY A 82 12.41 7.79 16.60
C GLY A 82 11.07 8.37 17.03
N VAL A 83 10.15 8.59 16.09
CA VAL A 83 8.77 9.06 16.38
C VAL A 83 7.75 7.91 16.31
N GLY A 84 8.17 6.76 15.80
CA GLY A 84 7.31 5.61 15.54
C GLY A 84 8.03 4.56 14.70
N ALA A 85 7.36 3.43 14.49
CA ALA A 85 7.81 2.36 13.62
C ALA A 85 6.79 2.15 12.50
N LEU A 86 7.27 1.99 11.27
CA LEU A 86 6.47 1.59 10.12
C LEU A 86 6.69 0.10 9.90
N ASP A 87 5.68 -0.72 10.18
CA ASP A 87 5.75 -2.16 9.90
C ASP A 87 5.12 -2.50 8.53
N ARG A 88 5.82 -3.38 7.80
CA ARG A 88 5.69 -3.80 6.39
C ARG A 88 6.18 -2.82 5.31
N CYS A 89 7.32 -3.21 4.73
CA CYS A 89 7.97 -2.60 3.58
C CYS A 89 7.36 -3.11 2.25
N HIS A 90 6.68 -2.22 1.53
CA HIS A 90 6.66 -2.24 0.06
C HIS A 90 7.23 -0.94 -0.50
N PHE A 91 8.22 -0.34 0.19
CA PHE A 91 9.02 0.71 -0.44
C PHE A 91 9.78 0.06 -1.60
N PRO A 92 9.58 0.52 -2.85
CA PRO A 92 10.42 0.07 -3.94
C PRO A 92 11.83 0.63 -3.71
N ILE A 93 12.69 -0.19 -3.10
CA ILE A 93 14.13 0.07 -3.07
C ILE A 93 14.63 -0.40 -4.43
N SER A 94 14.63 0.50 -5.41
CA SER A 94 15.32 0.26 -6.67
C SER A 94 16.82 0.50 -6.47
N PRO A 95 17.70 -0.43 -6.86
CA PRO A 95 19.13 -0.17 -6.86
C PRO A 95 19.43 1.01 -7.81
N PRO A 96 20.52 1.77 -7.57
CA PRO A 96 21.03 2.72 -8.56
C PRO A 96 21.18 2.01 -9.91
N LYS A 97 20.84 2.70 -11.00
CA LYS A 97 20.85 2.11 -12.36
C LYS A 97 22.20 1.49 -12.73
N GLU A 98 23.29 2.04 -12.18
CA GLU A 98 24.67 1.57 -12.36
C GLU A 98 24.93 0.17 -11.77
N HIS A 99 24.07 -0.30 -10.87
CA HIS A 99 24.17 -1.60 -10.20
C HIS A 99 22.96 -2.51 -10.47
N ALA A 100 22.06 -2.09 -11.36
CA ALA A 100 20.95 -2.94 -11.79
C ALA A 100 21.51 -4.08 -12.65
N THR A 101 21.37 -5.32 -12.17
CA THR A 101 21.67 -6.54 -12.94
C THR A 101 20.33 -7.18 -13.29
N ASP A 102 20.19 -7.66 -14.54
CA ASP A 102 18.99 -8.36 -15.02
C ASP A 102 18.79 -9.73 -14.34
#